data_AF-A0A2V9A688-F1
#
_entry.id   AF-A0A2V9A688-F1
#
_cell.length_a   1.000
_cell.length_b   1.000
_cell.length_c   1.000
_cell.angle_alpha   90.00
_cell.angle_beta   90.00
_cell.angle_gamma   90.00
#
_symmetry.space_group_name_H-M   'P 1'
#
loop_
_entity.id
_entity.type
_entity.pdbx_description
1 polymer ?
#
loop_
_entity_poly.entity_id
_entity_poly.type
_entity_poly.pdbx_seq_one_letter_code
_entity_poly.pdbx_strand_id
1 'polypeptide(L)'
;MKPMLKTMVIVAFVSLLVQTVRHAYMLWFEPRGSVLDKYDQPVKSEIASAVSLNELLRRYDPVRKQVDELSKTSSSPAYEQAQKEPYKTEQTLRQAIVEWEEKSKEIRAIRLYSLVAAVLFVMGLLVYKKLNRWLGIPLLIAAFAEFIYWTSPTFIGPTREFDRLLANKLALSIVSLVFLVGAIWFLDIFAEKEASSA
;
A
#
# COMPACT_ATOMS: atom_id res chain seq x y z
N MET A 1 -13.45 11.57 -30.18
CA MET A 1 -13.07 10.61 -29.12
C MET A 1 -11.57 10.51 -28.84
N LYS A 2 -10.69 10.50 -29.85
CA LYS A 2 -9.23 10.60 -29.63
C LYS A 2 -8.78 11.68 -28.62
N PRO A 3 -9.32 12.92 -28.65
CA PRO A 3 -8.94 13.93 -27.66
C PRO A 3 -9.29 13.54 -26.22
N MET A 4 -10.46 12.93 -25.98
CA MET A 4 -10.87 12.46 -24.65
C MET A 4 -9.97 11.33 -24.12
N LEU A 5 -9.55 10.42 -25.02
CA LEU A 5 -8.61 9.36 -24.66
C LEU A 5 -7.21 9.93 -24.37
N LYS A 6 -6.75 10.91 -25.17
CA LYS A 6 -5.50 11.63 -24.93
C LYS A 6 -5.52 12.37 -23.59
N THR A 7 -6.59 13.08 -23.26
CA THR A 7 -6.71 13.79 -21.98
C THR A 7 -6.70 12.83 -20.79
N MET A 8 -7.46 11.73 -20.86
CA MET A 8 -7.41 10.68 -19.84
C MET A 8 -5.99 10.16 -19.63
N VAL A 9 -5.28 9.84 -20.71
CA VAL A 9 -3.90 9.33 -20.62
C VAL A 9 -2.97 10.35 -19.97
N ILE A 10 -3.05 11.62 -20.36
CA ILE A 10 -2.21 12.68 -19.81
C ILE A 10 -2.47 12.83 -18.30
N VAL A 11 -3.74 12.88 -17.90
CA VAL A 11 -4.12 12.99 -16.48
C VAL A 11 -3.59 11.77 -15.70
N ALA A 12 -3.86 10.56 -16.19
CA ALA A 12 -3.40 9.33 -15.55
C ALA A 12 -1.86 9.28 -15.44
N PHE A 13 -1.15 9.68 -16.50
CA PHE A 13 0.31 9.71 -16.52
C PHE A 13 0.85 10.66 -15.45
N VAL A 14 0.37 11.90 -15.41
CA VAL A 14 0.83 12.91 -14.44
C VAL A 14 0.53 12.44 -13.01
N SER A 15 -0.68 11.92 -12.76
CA SER A 15 -1.05 11.42 -11.43
C SER A 15 -0.15 10.26 -10.98
N LEU A 16 0.02 9.24 -11.81
CA LEU A 16 0.84 8.07 -11.48
C LEU A 16 2.33 8.43 -11.35
N LEU A 17 2.83 9.36 -12.17
CA LEU A 17 4.22 9.82 -12.08
C LEU A 17 4.49 10.53 -10.76
N VAL A 18 3.64 11.49 -10.38
CA VAL A 18 3.76 12.22 -9.09
C VAL A 18 3.72 11.25 -7.92
N GLN A 19 2.78 10.29 -7.94
CA GLN A 19 2.69 9.26 -6.90
C GLN A 19 3.93 8.37 -6.85
N THR A 20 4.46 7.95 -8.00
CA THR A 20 5.67 7.11 -8.09
C THR A 20 6.89 7.84 -7.52
N VAL A 21 7.13 9.09 -7.94
CA VAL A 21 8.21 9.93 -7.40
C VAL A 21 8.06 10.12 -5.90
N ARG A 22 6.84 10.33 -5.42
CA ARG A 22 6.56 10.47 -3.99
C ARG A 22 6.87 9.21 -3.20
N HIS A 23 6.44 8.04 -3.68
CA HIS A 23 6.72 6.76 -3.01
C HIS A 23 8.22 6.48 -2.99
N ALA A 24 8.91 6.74 -4.11
CA ALA A 24 10.37 6.66 -4.20
C ALA A 24 11.06 7.59 -3.19
N TYR A 25 10.62 8.86 -3.12
CA TYR A 25 11.16 9.83 -2.17
C TYR A 25 11.00 9.35 -0.72
N MET A 26 9.79 8.89 -0.37
CA MET A 26 9.49 8.38 0.97
C MET A 26 10.27 7.12 1.34
N LEU A 27 10.60 6.27 0.36
CA LEU A 27 11.30 5.02 0.61
C LEU A 27 12.81 5.23 0.75
N TRP A 28 13.39 6.19 0.01
CA TRP A 28 14.84 6.36 -0.08
C TRP A 28 15.38 7.58 0.67
N PHE A 29 14.61 8.65 0.80
CA PHE A 29 15.12 9.94 1.28
C PHE A 29 14.54 10.38 2.62
N GLU A 30 13.40 9.85 3.05
CA GLU A 30 12.82 10.19 4.36
C GLU A 30 13.43 9.28 5.44
N PRO A 31 14.33 9.78 6.31
CA PRO A 31 14.93 8.96 7.37
C PRO A 31 13.86 8.76 8.44
N ARG A 32 13.30 7.55 8.51
CA ARG A 32 12.27 7.20 9.51
C ARG A 32 12.80 6.53 10.76
N GLY A 33 14.11 6.28 10.83
CA GLY A 33 14.74 5.85 12.07
C GLY A 33 14.60 6.96 13.12
N SER A 34 13.95 6.66 14.23
CA SER A 34 13.87 7.61 15.33
C SER A 34 15.25 7.73 15.96
N VAL A 35 15.70 8.93 16.28
CA VAL A 35 16.93 9.12 17.08
C VAL A 35 16.80 8.43 18.45
N LEU A 36 15.57 8.18 18.90
CA LEU A 36 15.26 7.42 20.11
C LEU A 36 15.34 5.90 19.93
N ASP A 37 15.39 5.36 18.70
CA ASP A 37 15.53 3.91 18.45
C ASP A 37 16.84 3.36 19.03
N LYS A 38 17.87 4.22 19.19
CA LYS A 38 19.11 3.91 19.91
C LYS A 38 18.89 3.55 21.39
N TYR A 39 17.85 4.12 22.01
CA TYR A 39 17.58 4.02 23.45
C TYR A 39 16.40 3.12 23.77
N ASP A 40 15.67 2.67 22.75
CA ASP A 40 14.61 1.70 22.86
C ASP A 40 15.19 0.27 22.96
N GLN A 41 14.80 -0.44 24.02
CA GLN A 41 15.26 -1.76 24.46
C GLN A 41 15.32 -2.86 23.36
N PRO A 42 16.01 -4.00 23.62
CA PRO A 42 16.09 -5.16 22.69
C PRO A 42 14.74 -5.63 22.16
N VAL A 43 13.65 -5.42 22.90
CA VAL A 43 12.29 -5.81 22.50
C VAL A 43 11.84 -5.11 21.21
N LYS A 44 12.16 -3.83 21.00
CA LYS A 44 11.75 -3.11 19.78
C LYS A 44 12.54 -3.54 18.55
N SER A 45 13.83 -3.81 18.69
CA SER A 45 14.65 -4.37 17.59
C SER A 45 14.25 -5.81 17.26
N GLU A 46 13.79 -6.56 18.25
CA GLU A 46 13.25 -7.91 18.13
C GLU A 46 11.85 -7.97 17.52
N ILE A 47 10.97 -7.04 17.86
CA ILE A 47 9.66 -6.87 17.20
C ILE A 47 9.86 -6.40 15.76
N ALA A 48 10.79 -5.47 15.55
CA ALA A 48 11.17 -5.02 14.23
C ALA A 48 11.78 -6.16 13.40
N SER A 49 12.41 -7.18 13.99
CA SER A 49 12.98 -8.30 13.22
C SER A 49 11.99 -9.42 12.88
N ALA A 50 10.85 -9.48 13.56
CA ALA A 50 9.83 -10.51 13.32
C ALA A 50 9.32 -10.45 11.87
N VAL A 51 9.45 -11.55 11.15
CA VAL A 51 9.14 -11.60 9.71
C VAL A 51 7.64 -11.88 9.48
N SER A 52 6.96 -12.46 10.47
CA SER A 52 5.58 -12.97 10.37
C SER A 52 4.73 -12.78 11.63
N LEU A 53 3.40 -12.73 11.47
CA LEU A 53 2.43 -12.68 12.58
C LEU A 53 2.60 -13.82 13.59
N ASN A 54 2.90 -15.03 13.12
CA ASN A 54 3.12 -16.19 13.99
C ASN A 54 4.31 -15.99 14.94
N GLU A 55 5.32 -15.24 14.49
CA GLU A 55 6.48 -14.92 15.31
C GLU A 55 6.17 -13.88 16.38
N LEU A 56 5.32 -12.89 16.06
CA LEU A 56 4.78 -11.94 17.04
C LEU A 56 3.89 -12.65 18.07
N LEU A 57 3.00 -13.54 17.64
CA LEU A 57 2.12 -14.31 18.53
C LEU A 57 2.92 -15.24 19.46
N ARG A 58 3.93 -15.93 18.93
CA ARG A 58 4.81 -16.79 19.74
C ARG A 58 5.53 -16.03 20.86
N ARG A 59 5.77 -14.73 20.66
CA ARG A 59 6.39 -13.84 21.66
C ARG A 59 5.35 -13.18 22.58
N TYR A 60 4.13 -12.98 22.10
CA TYR A 60 3.02 -12.45 22.90
C TYR A 60 2.54 -13.43 23.97
N ASP A 61 2.36 -14.71 23.62
CA ASP A 61 1.85 -15.75 24.53
C ASP A 61 2.58 -15.85 25.89
N PRO A 62 3.94 -15.88 25.96
CA PRO A 62 4.64 -15.96 27.25
C PRO A 62 4.52 -14.67 28.07
N VAL A 63 4.54 -13.50 27.42
CA VAL A 63 4.40 -12.20 28.08
C VAL A 63 2.99 -12.04 28.65
N ARG A 64 1.98 -12.49 27.89
CA ARG A 64 0.59 -12.48 28.34
C ARG A 64 0.39 -13.35 29.59
N LYS A 65 1.00 -14.54 29.63
CA LYS A 65 0.96 -15.41 30.81
C LYS A 65 1.57 -14.75 32.04
N GLN A 66 2.70 -14.05 31.90
CA GLN A 66 3.34 -13.32 33.00
C GLN A 66 2.45 -12.18 33.52
N VAL A 67 1.78 -11.44 32.62
CA VAL A 67 0.79 -10.42 33.00
C VAL A 67 -0.41 -11.04 33.72
N ASP A 68 -0.95 -12.15 33.22
CA ASP A 68 -2.09 -12.84 33.84
C ASP A 68 -1.74 -13.44 35.21
N GLU A 69 -0.47 -13.79 35.46
CA GLU A 69 0.03 -14.21 36.78
C GLU A 69 0.20 -13.02 37.73
N LEU A 70 0.81 -11.92 37.28
CA LEU A 70 1.02 -10.71 38.08
C LEU A 70 -0.27 -9.99 38.42
N SER A 71 -1.26 -9.99 37.52
CA SER A 71 -2.57 -9.37 37.76
C SER A 71 -3.40 -10.10 38.82
N LYS A 72 -3.16 -11.40 39.03
CA LYS A 72 -3.79 -12.16 40.13
C LYS A 72 -3.23 -11.81 41.51
N THR A 73 -2.01 -11.29 41.57
CA THR A 73 -1.30 -11.00 42.83
C THR A 73 -1.23 -9.50 43.13
N SER A 74 -1.46 -8.63 42.14
CA SER A 74 -1.26 -7.20 42.27
C SER A 74 -2.55 -6.42 42.59
N SER A 75 -2.50 -5.59 43.63
CA SER A 75 -3.55 -4.64 44.02
C SER A 75 -3.27 -3.19 43.61
N SER A 76 -2.23 -2.95 42.82
CA SER A 76 -1.79 -1.61 42.41
C SER A 76 -2.76 -0.98 41.40
N PRO A 77 -2.91 0.36 41.41
CA PRO A 77 -3.75 1.07 40.43
C PRO A 77 -3.24 0.88 39.00
N ALA A 78 -4.16 0.71 38.04
CA ALA A 78 -3.88 0.31 36.65
C ALA A 78 -2.87 1.23 35.90
N TYR A 79 -2.81 2.51 36.26
CA TYR A 79 -1.87 3.47 35.67
C TYR A 79 -0.40 3.15 36.02
N GLU A 80 -0.12 2.72 37.25
CA GLU A 80 1.24 2.37 37.68
C GLU A 80 1.69 1.01 37.13
N GLN A 81 0.74 0.10 36.88
CA GLN A 81 1.01 -1.20 36.27
C GLN A 81 1.36 -1.05 34.79
N ALA A 82 0.67 -0.17 34.05
CA ALA A 82 0.88 0.03 32.61
C ALA A 82 2.31 0.48 32.23
N GLN A 83 3.04 1.12 33.15
CA GLN A 83 4.42 1.55 32.91
C GLN A 83 5.48 0.52 33.32
N LYS A 84 5.09 -0.55 34.02
CA LYS A 84 6.01 -1.59 34.51
C LYS A 84 6.09 -2.76 33.53
N GLU A 85 7.26 -3.38 33.44
CA GLU A 85 7.38 -4.70 32.83
C GLU A 85 6.59 -5.72 33.67
N PRO A 86 5.84 -6.66 33.08
CA PRO A 86 5.74 -6.99 31.64
C PRO A 86 4.59 -6.29 30.88
N TYR A 87 3.78 -5.45 31.52
CA TYR A 87 2.61 -4.80 30.91
C TYR A 87 3.00 -3.88 29.75
N LYS A 88 4.12 -3.15 29.86
CA LYS A 88 4.63 -2.29 28.78
C LYS A 88 4.99 -3.09 27.52
N THR A 89 5.69 -4.21 27.69
CA THR A 89 6.03 -5.12 26.60
C THR A 89 4.78 -5.76 25.99
N GLU A 90 3.81 -6.16 26.82
CA GLU A 90 2.52 -6.69 26.34
C GLU A 90 1.78 -5.66 25.47
N GLN A 91 1.65 -4.42 25.93
CA GLN A 91 0.98 -3.35 25.18
C GLN A 91 1.67 -3.07 23.85
N THR A 92 3.01 -3.05 23.84
CA THR A 92 3.81 -2.81 22.63
C THR A 92 3.65 -3.95 21.63
N LEU A 93 3.68 -5.20 22.08
CA LEU A 93 3.44 -6.38 21.23
C LEU A 93 2.01 -6.41 20.69
N ARG A 94 1.02 -6.08 21.54
CA ARG A 94 -0.39 -6.01 21.14
C ARG A 94 -0.60 -4.94 20.07
N GLN A 95 -0.03 -3.75 20.23
CA GLN A 95 -0.09 -2.69 19.23
C GLN A 95 0.53 -3.14 17.91
N ALA A 96 1.73 -3.75 17.95
CA ALA A 96 2.39 -4.26 16.75
C ALA A 96 1.56 -5.34 16.04
N ILE A 97 0.88 -6.22 16.78
CA ILE A 97 -0.03 -7.23 16.21
C ILE A 97 -1.23 -6.56 15.51
N VAL A 98 -1.91 -5.64 16.19
CA VAL A 98 -3.08 -4.93 15.64
C VAL A 98 -2.70 -4.16 14.38
N GLU A 99 -1.58 -3.43 14.41
CA GLU A 99 -1.07 -2.71 13.25
C GLU A 99 -0.73 -3.66 12.10
N TRP A 100 -0.09 -4.81 12.40
CA TRP A 100 0.22 -5.82 11.40
C TRP A 100 -1.06 -6.37 10.73
N GLU A 101 -2.11 -6.63 11.50
CA GLU A 101 -3.40 -7.10 10.99
C GLU A 101 -4.08 -6.05 10.11
N GLU A 102 -4.10 -4.79 10.55
CA GLU A 102 -4.66 -3.67 9.77
C GLU A 102 -3.91 -3.48 8.45
N LYS A 103 -2.58 -3.45 8.47
CA LYS A 103 -1.76 -3.30 7.26
C LYS A 103 -1.85 -4.50 6.34
N SER A 104 -1.93 -5.71 6.89
CA SER A 104 -2.14 -6.93 6.10
C SER A 104 -3.50 -6.93 5.40
N LYS A 105 -4.54 -6.42 6.06
CA LYS A 105 -5.86 -6.23 5.47
C LYS A 105 -5.83 -5.20 4.35
N GLU A 106 -5.13 -4.08 4.55
CA GLU A 106 -4.91 -3.04 3.53
C GLU A 106 -4.17 -3.61 2.31
N ILE A 107 -3.08 -4.35 2.50
CA ILE A 107 -2.33 -5.01 1.41
C ILE A 107 -3.21 -5.98 0.63
N ARG A 108 -4.03 -6.77 1.32
CA ARG A 108 -4.96 -7.71 0.68
C ARG A 108 -6.02 -6.98 -0.14
N ALA A 109 -6.58 -5.90 0.39
CA ALA A 109 -7.53 -5.05 -0.33
C ALA A 109 -6.88 -4.48 -1.60
N ILE A 110 -5.69 -3.89 -1.49
CA ILE A 110 -4.93 -3.35 -2.63
C ILE A 110 -4.76 -4.40 -3.74
N ARG A 111 -4.41 -5.65 -3.39
CA ARG A 111 -4.26 -6.74 -4.36
C ARG A 111 -5.58 -7.14 -5.03
N LEU A 112 -6.67 -7.19 -4.26
CA LEU A 112 -7.97 -7.56 -4.79
C LEU A 112 -8.49 -6.49 -5.75
N TYR A 113 -8.45 -5.22 -5.33
CA TYR A 113 -8.93 -4.11 -6.15
C TYR A 113 -8.03 -3.86 -7.36
N SER A 114 -6.71 -4.06 -7.26
CA SER A 114 -5.83 -3.99 -8.43
C SER A 114 -6.10 -5.10 -9.44
N LEU A 115 -6.48 -6.31 -8.99
CA LEU A 115 -6.91 -7.38 -9.89
C LEU A 115 -8.21 -7.01 -10.59
N VAL A 116 -9.19 -6.46 -9.87
CA VAL A 116 -10.44 -5.98 -10.46
C VAL A 116 -10.18 -4.87 -11.49
N ALA A 117 -9.32 -3.90 -11.16
CA ALA A 117 -8.92 -2.84 -12.09
C ALA A 117 -8.21 -3.40 -13.34
N ALA A 118 -7.35 -4.41 -13.19
CA ALA A 118 -6.72 -5.09 -14.31
C ALA A 118 -7.73 -5.82 -15.21
N VAL A 119 -8.74 -6.48 -14.62
CA VAL A 119 -9.83 -7.11 -15.38
C VAL A 119 -10.66 -6.06 -16.13
N LEU A 120 -11.02 -4.95 -15.47
CA LEU A 120 -11.71 -3.83 -16.12
C LEU A 120 -10.88 -3.22 -17.26
N PHE A 121 -9.56 -3.10 -17.08
CA PHE A 121 -8.64 -2.61 -18.09
C PHE A 121 -8.64 -3.51 -19.33
N VAL A 122 -8.45 -4.83 -19.16
CA VAL A 122 -8.46 -5.79 -20.27
C VAL A 122 -9.80 -5.80 -20.98
N MET A 123 -10.92 -5.82 -20.24
CA MET A 123 -12.25 -5.72 -20.82
C MET A 123 -12.45 -4.41 -21.58
N GLY A 124 -11.99 -3.28 -21.01
CA GLY A 124 -12.03 -1.98 -21.65
C GLY A 124 -11.30 -1.95 -22.99
N LEU A 125 -10.09 -2.55 -23.06
CA LEU A 125 -9.33 -2.69 -24.30
C LEU A 125 -10.05 -3.55 -25.34
N LEU A 126 -10.59 -4.70 -24.93
CA LEU A 126 -11.31 -5.62 -25.82
C LEU A 126 -12.59 -5.00 -26.38
N VAL A 127 -13.39 -4.36 -25.51
CA VAL A 127 -14.63 -3.68 -25.89
C VAL A 127 -14.34 -2.49 -26.81
N TYR A 128 -13.26 -1.75 -26.54
CA TYR A 128 -12.84 -0.63 -27.38
C TYR A 128 -12.49 -1.08 -28.81
N LYS A 129 -11.78 -2.21 -28.96
CA LYS A 129 -11.38 -2.71 -30.30
C LYS A 129 -12.49 -3.47 -31.02
N LYS A 130 -13.25 -4.32 -30.34
CA LYS A 130 -14.14 -5.30 -31.00
C LYS A 130 -15.63 -4.91 -31.03
N LEU A 131 -16.10 -4.14 -30.05
CA LEU A 131 -17.54 -3.94 -29.84
C LEU A 131 -17.94 -2.49 -30.06
N ASN A 132 -17.69 -1.64 -29.05
CA ASN A 132 -18.10 -0.25 -29.06
C ASN A 132 -17.10 0.60 -28.29
N ARG A 133 -16.47 1.52 -29.02
CA ARG A 133 -15.49 2.45 -28.45
C ARG A 133 -16.09 3.33 -27.35
N TRP A 134 -17.41 3.61 -27.40
CA TRP A 134 -18.11 4.39 -26.37
C TRP A 134 -18.20 3.69 -25.02
N LEU A 135 -18.30 2.35 -24.99
CA LEU A 135 -18.31 1.58 -23.76
C LEU A 135 -16.88 1.27 -23.28
N GLY A 136 -15.93 1.13 -24.21
CA GLY A 136 -14.53 0.88 -23.89
C GLY A 136 -13.87 2.04 -23.13
N ILE A 137 -14.17 3.29 -23.48
CA ILE A 137 -13.55 4.46 -22.83
C ILE A 137 -13.93 4.56 -21.32
N PRO A 138 -15.21 4.52 -20.91
CA PRO A 138 -15.59 4.53 -19.50
C PRO A 138 -14.98 3.38 -18.70
N LEU A 139 -14.87 2.18 -19.28
CA LEU A 139 -14.22 1.04 -18.63
C LEU A 139 -12.73 1.29 -18.39
N LEU A 140 -12.03 1.87 -19.36
CA LEU A 140 -10.63 2.26 -19.20
C LEU A 140 -10.46 3.38 -18.16
N ILE A 141 -11.36 4.38 -18.17
CA ILE A 141 -11.36 5.45 -17.16
C ILE A 141 -11.55 4.87 -15.76
N ALA A 142 -12.54 3.97 -15.58
CA ALA A 142 -12.81 3.33 -14.31
C ALA A 142 -11.59 2.51 -13.82
N ALA A 143 -10.95 1.75 -14.72
CA ALA A 143 -9.74 1.01 -14.39
C ALA A 143 -8.60 1.92 -13.91
N PHE A 144 -8.32 3.01 -14.62
CA PHE A 144 -7.28 3.96 -14.23
C PHE A 144 -7.63 4.76 -12.98
N ALA A 145 -8.91 5.10 -12.77
CA ALA A 145 -9.36 5.74 -11.54
C ALA A 145 -9.09 4.86 -10.32
N GLU A 146 -9.38 3.56 -10.41
CA GLU A 146 -9.06 2.60 -9.34
C GLU A 146 -7.55 2.47 -9.14
N PHE A 147 -6.76 2.35 -10.21
CA PHE A 147 -5.29 2.32 -10.07
C PHE A 147 -4.78 3.55 -9.32
N ILE A 148 -5.21 4.76 -9.71
CA ILE A 148 -4.80 6.02 -9.08
C ILE A 148 -5.27 6.13 -7.62
N TYR A 149 -6.47 5.64 -7.32
CA TYR A 149 -7.02 5.65 -5.97
C TYR A 149 -6.21 4.75 -5.03
N TRP A 150 -5.90 3.52 -5.45
CA TRP A 150 -5.15 2.57 -4.62
C TRP A 150 -3.66 2.86 -4.52
N THR A 151 -3.09 3.60 -5.48
CA THR A 151 -1.74 4.16 -5.38
C THR A 151 -1.70 5.47 -4.59
N SER A 152 -2.83 5.95 -4.06
CA SER A 152 -2.82 7.13 -3.20
C SER A 152 -2.13 6.83 -1.85
N PRO A 153 -1.36 7.80 -1.34
CA PRO A 153 -0.61 7.61 -0.09
C PRO A 153 -1.55 7.56 1.11
N THR A 154 -1.35 6.55 1.97
CA THR A 154 -1.93 6.52 3.32
C THR A 154 -0.84 7.04 4.24
N PHE A 155 -1.06 8.18 4.89
CA PHE A 155 -0.09 8.75 5.81
C PHE A 155 -0.31 8.13 7.19
N ILE A 156 0.80 7.83 7.87
CA ILE A 156 0.89 7.43 9.28
C ILE A 156 0.98 5.90 9.49
N GLY A 157 2.06 5.49 10.17
CA GLY A 157 2.28 4.13 10.67
C GLY A 157 3.76 3.91 11.06
N PRO A 158 4.05 2.99 11.99
CA PRO A 158 5.41 2.65 12.37
C PRO A 158 6.18 2.00 11.21
N THR A 159 7.51 2.12 11.31
CA THR A 159 8.45 2.16 10.18
C THR A 159 8.40 0.95 9.25
N ARG A 160 8.45 -0.27 9.78
CA ARG A 160 8.71 -1.46 8.95
C ARG A 160 7.52 -1.96 8.13
N GLU A 161 6.33 -2.05 8.71
CA GLU A 161 5.13 -2.47 7.97
C GLU A 161 4.62 -1.36 7.05
N PHE A 162 4.87 -0.09 7.41
CA PHE A 162 4.69 1.03 6.52
C PHE A 162 5.61 0.94 5.29
N ASP A 163 6.89 0.57 5.45
CA ASP A 163 7.82 0.41 4.33
C ASP A 163 7.41 -0.75 3.41
N ARG A 164 6.90 -1.86 3.97
CA ARG A 164 6.31 -2.97 3.18
C ARG A 164 5.08 -2.52 2.38
N LEU A 165 4.19 -1.75 3.00
CA LEU A 165 3.03 -1.17 2.32
C LEU A 165 3.47 -0.20 1.20
N LEU A 166 4.44 0.66 1.49
CA LEU A 166 4.97 1.66 0.56
C LEU A 166 5.65 0.99 -0.65
N ALA A 167 6.42 -0.08 -0.42
CA ALA A 167 7.03 -0.87 -1.48
C ALA A 167 5.97 -1.53 -2.39
N ASN A 168 4.88 -2.06 -1.81
CA ASN A 168 3.75 -2.58 -2.59
C ASN A 168 3.06 -1.48 -3.40
N LYS A 169 2.86 -0.29 -2.83
CA LYS A 169 2.26 0.86 -3.54
C LYS A 169 3.15 1.38 -4.66
N LEU A 170 4.47 1.38 -4.46
CA LEU A 170 5.45 1.70 -5.50
C LEU A 170 5.42 0.67 -6.63
N ALA A 171 5.41 -0.63 -6.29
CA ALA A 171 5.28 -1.68 -7.29
C ALA A 171 3.97 -1.54 -8.10
N LEU A 172 2.86 -1.23 -7.42
CA LEU A 172 1.57 -1.00 -8.09
C LEU A 172 1.59 0.23 -8.99
N SER A 173 2.23 1.32 -8.59
CA SER A 173 2.32 2.54 -9.43
C SER A 173 3.15 2.28 -10.69
N ILE A 174 4.25 1.52 -10.57
CA ILE A 174 5.04 1.07 -11.72
C ILE A 174 4.21 0.18 -12.65
N VAL A 175 3.51 -0.82 -12.10
CA VAL A 175 2.63 -1.70 -12.90
C VAL A 175 1.53 -0.90 -13.62
N SER A 176 0.95 0.09 -12.94
CA SER A 176 -0.08 0.97 -13.51
C SER A 176 0.48 1.83 -14.65
N LEU A 177 1.72 2.32 -14.53
CA LEU A 177 2.42 3.01 -15.61
C LEU A 177 2.68 2.08 -16.80
N VAL A 178 3.07 0.82 -16.56
CA VAL A 178 3.24 -0.17 -17.63
C VAL A 178 1.91 -0.43 -18.35
N PHE A 179 0.80 -0.56 -17.62
CA PHE A 179 -0.52 -0.67 -18.26
C PHE A 179 -0.91 0.57 -19.06
N LEU A 180 -0.58 1.77 -18.57
CA LEU A 180 -0.82 3.01 -19.28
C LEU A 180 -0.03 3.08 -20.60
N VAL A 181 1.27 2.77 -20.56
CA VAL A 181 2.12 2.71 -21.77
C VAL A 181 1.62 1.64 -22.73
N GLY A 182 1.25 0.47 -22.21
CA GLY A 182 0.63 -0.60 -22.99
C GLY A 182 -0.66 -0.16 -23.68
N ALA A 183 -1.52 0.61 -23.00
CA ALA A 183 -2.73 1.18 -23.61
C ALA A 183 -2.41 2.21 -24.69
N ILE A 184 -1.41 3.07 -24.48
CA ILE A 184 -0.95 4.04 -25.47
C ILE A 184 -0.52 3.35 -26.76
N TRP A 185 0.32 2.32 -26.62
CA TRP A 185 0.85 1.56 -27.75
C TRP A 185 -0.26 0.76 -28.44
N PHE A 186 -1.10 0.06 -27.67
CA PHE A 186 -2.13 -0.82 -28.24
C PHE A 186 -3.27 -0.08 -28.93
N LEU A 187 -3.58 1.15 -28.51
CA LEU A 187 -4.65 1.98 -29.04
C LEU A 187 -4.17 3.06 -30.01
N ASP A 188 -2.88 3.13 -30.32
CA ASP A 188 -2.26 4.12 -31.21
C ASP A 188 -2.71 5.55 -30.89
N ILE A 189 -2.75 5.89 -29.60
CA ILE A 189 -3.41 7.10 -29.10
C ILE A 189 -2.79 8.38 -29.67
N PHE A 190 -1.47 8.37 -29.83
CA PHE A 190 -0.69 9.49 -30.35
C PHE A 190 -0.20 9.30 -31.78
N ALA A 191 -0.57 8.20 -32.46
CA ALA A 191 -0.30 8.09 -33.89
C ALA A 191 -1.13 9.12 -34.64
N GLU A 192 -0.45 10.16 -35.14
CA GLU A 192 -1.01 11.01 -36.18
C GLU A 192 -1.13 10.14 -37.43
N LYS A 193 -2.34 10.07 -38.00
CA LYS A 193 -2.45 9.62 -39.37
C LYS A 193 -1.73 10.68 -40.17
N GLU A 194 -0.56 10.36 -40.73
CA GLU A 194 -0.02 11.15 -41.83
C GLU A 194 -1.14 11.25 -42.87
N ALA A 195 -1.74 12.43 -42.93
CA ALA A 195 -2.72 12.73 -43.94
C ALA A 195 -1.95 12.81 -45.26
N SER A 196 -2.28 11.88 -46.14
CA SER A 196 -1.91 11.79 -47.55
C SER A 196 -1.37 13.10 -48.13
N SER A 197 -0.07 13.12 -48.41
CA SER A 197 0.44 13.72 -49.63
C SER A 197 -0.17 12.98 -50.82
N ALA A 198 -1.32 13.45 -51.31
CA ALA A 198 -1.84 13.18 -52.64
C ALA A 198 -2.82 14.29 -53.02
#